data_AF-X1SAC6-F1
#
_entry.id   AF-X1SAC6-F1
#
_cell.length_a   1.000
_cell.length_b   1.000
_cell.length_c   1.000
_cell.angle_alpha   90.00
_cell.angle_beta   90.00
_cell.angle_gamma   90.00
#
_symmetry.space_group_name_H-M   'P 1'
#
loop_
_entity.id
_entity.type
_entity.pdbx_description
1 polymer ?
#
loop_
_entity_poly.entity_id
_entity_poly.type
_entity_poly.pdbx_seq_one_letter_code
_entity_poly.pdbx_strand_id
1 'polypeptide(L)'
;MLERMKIFSGNSNLPLAEKICRKLGVQLGKANVTTFSDGETRVEINENVRGMDVFIIQSTCPPVNDNCMELLILTDAMKRASADRITAVIPYYGYARQDRKVFPRAPITARLVADLITTAGAHRVLSMDLHAGQIQGFF
;
A
#
# COMPACT_ATOMS: atom_id res chain seq x y z
N MET A 1 -19.39 -3.16 12.15
CA MET A 1 -18.56 -2.99 10.93
C MET A 1 -17.24 -2.28 11.23
N LEU A 2 -17.23 -1.15 11.96
CA LEU A 2 -16.00 -0.46 12.35
C LEU A 2 -15.12 -1.23 13.36
N GLU A 3 -15.70 -2.09 14.20
CA GLU A 3 -14.95 -2.83 15.24
C GLU A 3 -13.86 -3.77 14.68
N ARG A 4 -14.00 -4.23 13.43
CA ARG A 4 -12.98 -5.08 12.76
C ARG A 4 -12.02 -4.29 11.87
N MET A 5 -12.20 -2.98 11.76
CA MET A 5 -11.42 -2.13 10.85
C MET A 5 -10.13 -1.65 11.51
N LYS A 6 -9.01 -1.80 10.82
CA LYS A 6 -7.71 -1.24 11.23
C LYS A 6 -7.09 -0.48 10.07
N ILE A 7 -6.56 0.71 10.37
CA ILE A 7 -5.90 1.57 9.38
C ILE A 7 -4.44 1.70 9.75
N PHE A 8 -3.53 1.39 8.84
CA PHE A 8 -2.10 1.59 8.98
C PHE A 8 -1.59 2.53 7.89
N SER A 9 -0.41 3.09 8.09
CA SER A 9 0.25 3.97 7.12
C SER A 9 1.71 3.57 6.97
N GLY A 10 2.23 3.67 5.75
CA GLY A 10 3.68 3.81 5.55
C GLY A 10 4.11 5.28 5.70
N ASN A 11 5.28 5.61 5.20
CA ASN A 11 5.89 6.94 5.38
C ASN A 11 5.56 7.95 4.28
N SER A 12 4.88 7.56 3.19
CA SER A 12 4.65 8.46 2.05
C SER A 12 3.85 9.71 2.40
N ASN A 13 2.85 9.60 3.29
CA ASN A 13 2.00 10.72 3.68
C ASN A 13 1.22 10.44 4.98
N LEU A 14 1.95 10.37 6.11
CA LEU A 14 1.34 10.20 7.43
C LEU A 14 0.26 11.27 7.76
N PRO A 15 0.44 12.58 7.43
CA PRO A 15 -0.60 13.58 7.69
C PRO A 15 -1.94 13.30 6.98
N LEU A 16 -1.92 12.70 5.79
CA LEU A 16 -3.14 12.28 5.09
C LEU A 16 -3.80 11.10 5.79
N ALA A 17 -3.02 10.09 6.19
CA ALA A 17 -3.54 8.94 6.92
C ALA A 17 -4.23 9.35 8.23
N GLU A 18 -3.61 10.25 8.99
CA GLU A 18 -4.21 10.81 10.20
C GLU A 18 -5.51 11.58 9.93
N LYS A 19 -5.58 12.37 8.85
CA LYS A 19 -6.81 13.07 8.46
C LYS A 19 -7.94 12.09 8.14
N ILE A 20 -7.63 10.99 7.45
CA ILE A 20 -8.59 9.92 7.14
C ILE A 20 -9.07 9.27 8.44
N CYS A 21 -8.16 8.88 9.34
CA CYS A 21 -8.50 8.32 10.65
C CYS A 21 -9.39 9.26 11.47
N ARG A 22 -9.06 10.56 11.55
CA ARG A 22 -9.88 11.58 12.23
C ARG A 22 -11.28 11.69 11.63
N LYS A 23 -11.42 11.63 10.31
CA LYS A 23 -12.72 11.67 9.63
C LYS A 23 -13.57 10.43 9.87
N LEU A 24 -12.94 9.28 10.05
CA LEU A 24 -13.60 8.01 10.33
C LEU A 24 -13.84 7.75 11.83
N GLY A 25 -13.27 8.59 12.72
CA GLY A 25 -13.38 8.41 14.17
C GLY A 25 -12.60 7.20 14.69
N VAL A 26 -11.55 6.77 14.00
CA VAL A 26 -10.69 5.64 14.40
C VAL A 26 -9.26 6.10 14.68
N GLN A 27 -8.50 5.29 15.42
CA GLN A 27 -7.08 5.53 15.65
C GLN A 27 -6.24 4.90 14.54
N LEU A 28 -5.13 5.54 14.20
CA LEU A 28 -4.11 4.93 13.35
C LEU A 28 -3.47 3.76 14.10
N GLY A 29 -3.30 2.65 13.40
CA GLY A 29 -2.69 1.45 13.93
C GLY A 29 -1.22 1.65 14.26
N LYS A 30 -0.74 0.89 15.23
CA LYS A 30 0.62 0.94 15.75
C LYS A 30 1.52 0.03 14.90
N ALA A 31 2.35 0.65 14.07
CA ALA A 31 3.41 -0.04 13.36
C ALA A 31 4.68 0.83 13.37
N ASN A 32 5.84 0.18 13.49
CA ASN A 32 7.12 0.83 13.22
C ASN A 32 7.45 0.60 11.75
N VAL A 33 7.56 1.68 10.96
CA VAL A 33 7.99 1.64 9.56
C VAL A 33 9.21 2.54 9.45
N THR A 34 10.38 1.94 9.45
CA THR A 34 11.67 2.65 9.50
C THR A 34 12.66 2.01 8.53
N THR A 35 13.93 2.39 8.60
CA THR A 35 15.01 1.77 7.84
C THR A 35 16.09 1.24 8.79
N PHE A 36 16.74 0.15 8.39
CA PHE A 36 18.01 -0.27 8.96
C PHE A 36 19.13 0.71 8.56
N SER A 37 20.32 0.56 9.16
CA SER A 37 21.46 1.45 8.93
C SER A 37 22.02 1.38 7.50
N ASP A 38 21.76 0.28 6.79
CA ASP A 38 22.13 0.07 5.38
C ASP A 38 21.05 0.55 4.39
N GLY A 39 19.91 1.03 4.88
CA GLY A 39 18.80 1.55 4.08
C GLY A 39 17.68 0.54 3.81
N GLU A 40 17.80 -0.72 4.25
CA GLU A 40 16.70 -1.68 4.08
C GLU A 40 15.46 -1.27 4.89
N THR A 41 14.28 -1.42 4.30
CA THR A 41 13.02 -1.12 4.98
C THR A 41 12.75 -2.12 6.10
N ARG A 42 12.45 -1.60 7.30
CA ARG A 42 12.06 -2.37 8.49
C ARG A 42 10.60 -2.08 8.84
N VAL A 43 9.82 -3.14 9.00
CA VAL A 43 8.40 -3.06 9.40
C VAL A 43 8.12 -3.99 10.58
N GLU A 44 7.48 -3.46 11.62
CA GLU A 44 6.99 -4.22 12.77
C GLU A 44 5.58 -3.79 13.13
N ILE A 45 4.63 -4.74 13.17
CA ILE A 45 3.25 -4.47 13.57
C ILE A 45 3.13 -4.65 15.09
N ASN A 46 2.79 -3.57 15.79
CA ASN A 46 2.81 -3.50 17.26
C ASN A 46 1.40 -3.63 17.88
N GLU A 47 0.48 -4.28 17.17
CA GLU A 47 -0.84 -4.64 17.68
C GLU A 47 -1.42 -5.86 16.97
N ASN A 48 -2.47 -6.46 17.54
CA ASN A 48 -3.13 -7.62 16.96
C ASN A 48 -4.03 -7.23 15.78
N VAL A 49 -3.76 -7.83 14.61
CA VAL A 49 -4.54 -7.65 13.38
C VAL A 49 -5.21 -8.94 12.89
N ARG A 50 -5.14 -10.03 13.65
CA ARG A 50 -5.72 -11.32 13.28
C ARG A 50 -7.23 -11.18 13.08
N GLY A 51 -7.71 -11.61 11.93
CA GLY A 51 -9.13 -11.54 11.60
C GLY A 51 -9.63 -10.11 11.40
N MET A 52 -8.77 -9.11 11.21
CA MET A 52 -9.19 -7.72 10.98
C MET A 52 -9.27 -7.40 9.48
N ASP A 53 -10.09 -6.41 9.13
CA ASP A 53 -10.13 -5.76 7.83
C ASP A 53 -9.15 -4.58 7.85
N VAL A 54 -8.00 -4.78 7.20
CA VAL A 54 -6.86 -3.87 7.27
C VAL A 54 -6.81 -2.98 6.03
N PHE A 55 -6.65 -1.68 6.26
CA PHE A 55 -6.43 -0.67 5.23
C PHE A 55 -5.02 -0.10 5.40
N ILE A 56 -4.19 -0.19 4.36
CA ILE A 56 -2.84 0.38 4.37
C ILE A 56 -2.84 1.62 3.49
N ILE A 57 -2.67 2.80 4.10
CA ILE A 57 -2.58 4.07 3.39
C ILE A 57 -1.12 4.31 3.01
N GLN A 58 -0.81 4.19 1.72
CA GLN A 58 0.53 4.40 1.21
C GLN A 58 0.48 4.78 -0.26
N SER A 59 0.82 6.04 -0.56
CA SER A 59 1.09 6.44 -1.94
C SER A 59 2.45 5.91 -2.38
N THR A 60 2.62 5.60 -3.66
CA THR A 60 3.91 5.23 -4.24
C THR A 60 4.54 6.45 -4.95
N CYS A 61 4.56 7.59 -4.25
CA CYS A 61 5.17 8.85 -4.71
C CYS A 61 6.68 8.91 -4.35
N PRO A 62 7.45 9.92 -4.81
CA PRO A 62 8.87 10.01 -4.47
C PRO A 62 9.13 9.98 -2.95
N PRO A 63 10.09 9.17 -2.46
CA PRO A 63 10.90 8.20 -3.21
C PRO A 63 10.09 6.94 -3.59
N VAL A 64 9.91 6.72 -4.91
CA VAL A 64 8.87 5.82 -5.45
C VAL A 64 9.12 4.36 -5.07
N ASN A 65 10.37 3.92 -5.14
CA ASN A 65 10.72 2.51 -4.88
C ASN A 65 10.64 2.17 -3.41
N ASP A 66 11.14 3.05 -2.54
CA ASP A 66 11.10 2.87 -1.09
C ASP A 66 9.65 2.83 -0.59
N ASN A 67 8.82 3.78 -1.03
CA ASN A 67 7.39 3.78 -0.68
C ASN A 67 6.65 2.55 -1.22
N CYS A 68 7.03 2.06 -2.41
CA CYS A 68 6.51 0.82 -2.97
C CYS A 68 6.93 -0.39 -2.12
N MET A 69 8.20 -0.48 -1.73
CA MET A 69 8.70 -1.56 -0.89
C MET A 69 8.07 -1.55 0.50
N GLU A 70 7.91 -0.38 1.12
CA GLU A 70 7.16 -0.23 2.38
C GLU A 70 5.73 -0.78 2.26
N LEU A 71 5.00 -0.47 1.18
CA LEU A 71 3.66 -1.01 0.95
C LEU A 71 3.66 -2.54 0.87
N LEU A 72 4.60 -3.10 0.10
CA LEU A 72 4.70 -4.54 -0.11
C LEU A 72 5.05 -5.27 1.19
N ILE A 73 6.00 -4.76 1.96
CA ILE A 73 6.44 -5.35 3.23
C ILE A 73 5.34 -5.21 4.30
N LEU A 74 4.66 -4.05 4.38
CA LEU A 74 3.49 -3.89 5.25
C LEU A 74 2.40 -4.90 4.89
N THR A 75 2.13 -5.09 3.60
CA THR A 75 1.11 -6.05 3.13
C THR A 75 1.49 -7.48 3.50
N ASP A 76 2.74 -7.89 3.29
CA ASP A 76 3.22 -9.23 3.68
C ASP A 76 3.14 -9.43 5.21
N ALA A 77 3.53 -8.43 6.00
CA ALA A 77 3.43 -8.47 7.46
C ALA A 77 1.98 -8.67 7.94
N MET A 78 1.03 -7.94 7.36
CA MET A 78 -0.41 -8.09 7.69
C MET A 78 -0.94 -9.47 7.29
N LYS A 79 -0.53 -9.98 6.13
CA LYS A 79 -0.93 -11.32 5.64
C LYS A 79 -0.43 -12.40 6.59
N ARG A 80 0.84 -12.36 6.99
CA ARG A 80 1.44 -13.33 7.94
C ARG A 80 0.86 -13.20 9.35
N ALA A 81 0.48 -11.98 9.75
CA ALA A 81 -0.26 -11.73 10.98
C ALA A 81 -1.74 -12.17 10.92
N SER A 82 -2.16 -12.83 9.84
CA SER A 82 -3.50 -13.42 9.65
C SER A 82 -4.63 -12.37 9.62
N ALA A 83 -4.39 -11.21 9.02
CA ALA A 83 -5.47 -10.29 8.65
C ALA A 83 -6.49 -11.00 7.74
N ASP A 84 -7.78 -10.73 7.92
CA ASP A 84 -8.86 -11.36 7.14
C ASP A 84 -8.92 -10.79 5.72
N ARG A 85 -8.73 -9.47 5.61
CA ARG A 85 -8.71 -8.75 4.34
C ARG A 85 -7.70 -7.61 4.42
N ILE A 86 -7.02 -7.38 3.31
CA ILE A 86 -6.04 -6.30 3.18
C ILE A 86 -6.41 -5.44 1.98
N THR A 87 -6.70 -4.17 2.21
CA THR A 87 -6.96 -3.16 1.18
C THR A 87 -5.79 -2.19 1.13
N ALA A 88 -5.08 -2.15 -0.01
CA ALA A 88 -4.07 -1.14 -0.26
C ALA A 88 -4.74 0.15 -0.74
N VAL A 89 -4.64 1.21 0.05
CA VAL A 89 -5.13 2.56 -0.30
C VAL A 89 -3.95 3.36 -0.82
N ILE A 90 -3.91 3.58 -2.13
CA ILE A 90 -2.79 4.16 -2.87
C ILE A 90 -3.27 5.48 -3.53
N PRO A 91 -3.32 6.61 -2.80
CA PRO A 91 -3.83 7.87 -3.34
C PRO A 91 -3.11 8.32 -4.62
N TYR A 92 -1.78 8.19 -4.66
CA TYR A 92 -0.99 8.37 -5.87
C TYR A 92 -0.34 7.04 -6.28
N TYR A 93 -0.73 6.52 -7.44
CA TYR A 93 -0.15 5.32 -8.04
C TYR A 93 1.08 5.68 -8.87
N GLY A 94 2.27 5.51 -8.29
CA GLY A 94 3.55 5.60 -8.99
C GLY A 94 3.65 4.62 -10.16
N TYR A 95 4.57 4.88 -11.08
CA TYR A 95 4.73 4.12 -12.33
C TYR A 95 3.53 4.13 -13.30
N ALA A 96 2.40 4.78 -12.96
CA ALA A 96 1.19 4.82 -13.79
C ALA A 96 1.40 5.31 -15.23
N ARG A 97 2.45 6.12 -15.48
CA ARG A 97 2.78 6.63 -16.83
C ARG A 97 3.39 5.58 -17.76
N GLN A 98 3.83 4.45 -17.21
CA GLN A 98 4.41 3.33 -17.96
C GLN A 98 3.43 2.15 -17.98
N ASP A 99 2.25 2.41 -18.54
CA ASP A 99 1.07 1.53 -18.62
C ASP A 99 0.94 0.79 -19.97
N ARG A 100 1.80 1.11 -20.93
CA ARG A 100 1.85 0.43 -22.24
C ARG A 100 3.27 0.42 -22.79
N LYS A 101 3.51 -0.44 -23.78
CA LYS A 101 4.75 -0.42 -24.55
C LYS A 101 4.73 0.76 -25.52
N VAL A 102 5.49 1.82 -25.21
CA VAL A 102 5.73 2.94 -26.13
C VAL A 102 6.84 2.61 -27.14
N PHE A 103 7.81 1.79 -26.72
CA PHE A 103 8.91 1.31 -27.55
C PHE A 103 8.99 -0.22 -27.50
N PRO A 104 9.57 -0.87 -28.54
CA PRO A 104 9.93 -2.29 -28.47
C PRO A 104 10.78 -2.57 -27.24
N ARG A 105 10.53 -3.70 -26.56
CA ARG A 105 11.27 -4.16 -25.37
C ARG A 105 11.18 -3.23 -24.13
N ALA A 106 10.29 -2.25 -24.10
CA ALA A 106 9.99 -1.51 -22.87
C ALA A 106 9.12 -2.35 -21.90
N PRO A 107 9.29 -2.17 -20.57
CA PRO A 107 8.41 -2.79 -19.58
C PRO A 107 7.07 -2.06 -19.52
N ILE A 108 6.09 -2.74 -18.92
CA ILE A 108 4.81 -2.14 -18.49
C ILE A 108 4.88 -2.10 -16.95
N THR A 109 5.57 -1.11 -16.41
CA THR A 109 5.90 -1.07 -14.98
C THR A 109 4.66 -0.89 -14.11
N ALA A 110 3.63 -0.20 -14.60
CA ALA A 110 2.35 -0.11 -13.89
C ALA A 110 1.69 -1.49 -13.69
N ARG A 111 1.84 -2.41 -14.65
CA ARG A 111 1.38 -3.80 -14.55
C ARG A 111 2.25 -4.61 -13.58
N LEU A 112 3.57 -4.48 -13.68
CA LEU A 112 4.49 -5.12 -12.74
C LEU A 112 4.17 -4.76 -11.28
N VAL A 113 3.95 -3.48 -10.99
CA VAL A 113 3.60 -3.01 -9.65
C VAL A 113 2.25 -3.61 -9.19
N ALA A 114 1.28 -3.74 -10.10
CA ALA A 114 -0.01 -4.38 -9.78
C ALA A 114 0.17 -5.87 -9.44
N ASP A 115 0.99 -6.59 -10.22
CA ASP A 115 1.33 -7.99 -9.96
C ASP A 115 2.04 -8.17 -8.61
N LEU A 116 2.97 -7.27 -8.26
CA LEU A 116 3.67 -7.29 -6.98
C LEU A 116 2.73 -7.04 -5.79
N ILE A 117 1.86 -6.03 -5.88
CA ILE A 117 0.87 -5.71 -4.84
C ILE A 117 -0.09 -6.89 -4.62
N THR A 118 -0.55 -7.50 -5.71
CA THR A 118 -1.43 -8.68 -5.66
C THR A 118 -0.70 -9.87 -5.03
N THR A 119 0.54 -10.12 -5.45
CA THR A 119 1.37 -11.23 -4.94
C THR A 119 1.67 -11.07 -3.44
N ALA A 120 1.96 -9.84 -2.99
CA ALA A 120 2.19 -9.54 -1.58
C ALA A 120 0.96 -9.88 -0.71
N GLY A 121 -0.26 -9.82 -1.27
CA GLY A 121 -1.48 -10.26 -0.62
C GLY A 121 -2.55 -9.20 -0.45
N ALA A 122 -2.49 -8.11 -1.22
CA ALA A 122 -3.60 -7.17 -1.27
C ALA A 122 -4.83 -7.84 -1.90
N HIS A 123 -5.97 -7.74 -1.22
CA HIS A 123 -7.26 -8.26 -1.70
C HIS A 123 -8.01 -7.23 -2.53
N ARG A 124 -7.69 -5.94 -2.33
CA ARG A 124 -8.29 -4.81 -3.02
C ARG A 124 -7.30 -3.66 -3.08
N VAL A 125 -7.37 -2.88 -4.14
CA VAL A 125 -6.70 -1.58 -4.26
C VAL A 125 -7.73 -0.47 -4.37
N LEU A 126 -7.51 0.62 -3.65
CA LEU A 126 -8.23 1.88 -3.77
C LEU A 126 -7.24 2.96 -4.19
N SER A 127 -7.46 3.62 -5.33
CA SER A 127 -6.58 4.67 -5.84
C SER A 127 -7.39 5.86 -6.37
N MET A 128 -6.75 7.02 -6.52
CA MET A 128 -7.37 8.27 -6.99
C MET A 128 -6.80 8.63 -8.36
N ASP A 129 -7.67 9.05 -9.29
CA ASP A 129 -7.31 9.63 -10.59
C ASP A 129 -6.13 8.94 -11.29
N LEU A 130 -6.26 7.64 -11.54
CA LEU A 130 -5.27 6.86 -12.28
C LEU A 130 -4.95 7.54 -13.63
N HIS A 131 -3.67 7.55 -14.00
CA HIS A 131 -3.21 8.15 -15.26
C HIS A 131 -4.01 7.66 -16.48
N ALA A 132 -4.35 6.37 -16.48
CA ALA A 132 -5.21 5.75 -17.47
C ALA A 132 -6.19 4.80 -16.77
N GLY A 133 -7.48 4.85 -17.13
CA GLY A 133 -8.52 4.02 -16.52
C GLY A 133 -8.29 2.51 -16.71
N GLN A 134 -7.59 2.13 -17.76
CA GLN A 134 -7.24 0.74 -18.10
C GLN A 134 -6.35 0.07 -17.06
N ILE A 135 -5.64 0.86 -16.23
CA ILE A 135 -4.83 0.32 -15.11
C ILE A 135 -5.68 -0.49 -14.14
N GLN A 136 -7.00 -0.24 -14.05
CA GLN A 136 -7.91 -1.07 -13.26
C GLN A 136 -7.90 -2.54 -13.71
N GLY A 137 -7.73 -2.81 -15.01
CA GLY A 137 -7.63 -4.18 -15.55
C GLY A 137 -6.27 -4.84 -15.36
N PHE A 138 -5.32 -4.18 -14.68
CA PHE A 138 -4.05 -4.80 -14.31
C PHE A 138 -4.14 -5.62 -13.01
N PHE A 139 -5.19 -5.43 -12.21
CA PHE A 139 -5.45 -6.15 -10.98
C PHE A 139 -6.45 -7.30 -11.18
#